data_AF-A0A6A8LW67-F1
#
_entry.id   AF-A0A6A8LW67-F1
#
_cell.length_a   1.000
_cell.length_b   1.000
_cell.length_c   1.000
_cell.angle_alpha   90.00
_cell.angle_beta   90.00
_cell.angle_gamma   90.00
#
_symmetry.space_group_name_H-M   'P 1'
#
loop_
_entity.id
_entity.type
_entity.pdbx_description
1 polymer ?
#
loop_
_entity_poly.entity_id
_entity_poly.type
_entity_poly.pdbx_seq_one_letter_code
_entity_poly.pdbx_strand_id
1 'polypeptide(L)'
;QDSEKDIYMYINSPGGSVSAGLAIYDTMNFVNADVQTIVMGMAASMASVLATAGTKGKRFALPNSEIMIHQPLGGAQGQSTEIQIAAEHIL
;
A
#
# COMPACT_ATOMS: atom_id res chain seq x y z
N GLN A 1 -10.61 -21.68 -9.42
CA GLN A 1 -9.53 -20.79 -9.90
C GLN A 1 -8.20 -21.49 -9.69
N ASP A 2 -7.19 -21.15 -10.49
CA ASP A 2 -5.84 -21.71 -10.43
C ASP A 2 -4.97 -20.88 -9.47
N SER A 3 -4.41 -21.52 -8.44
CA SER A 3 -3.61 -20.85 -7.40
C SER A 3 -2.21 -20.45 -7.87
N GLU A 4 -1.76 -20.97 -9.02
CA GLU A 4 -0.42 -20.72 -9.55
C GLU A 4 -0.42 -19.63 -10.62
N LYS A 5 -1.61 -19.24 -11.11
CA LYS A 5 -1.73 -18.22 -12.15
C LYS A 5 -1.55 -16.83 -11.56
N ASP A 6 -0.67 -16.05 -12.17
CA ASP A 6 -0.44 -14.65 -11.84
C ASP A 6 -1.74 -13.83 -11.65
N ILE A 7 -1.77 -13.06 -10.57
CA ILE A 7 -2.83 -12.10 -10.23
C ILE A 7 -2.44 -10.73 -10.78
N TYR A 8 -3.37 -10.04 -11.44
CA TYR A 8 -3.16 -8.68 -11.93
C TYR A 8 -3.86 -7.69 -11.02
N MET A 9 -3.09 -6.78 -10.42
CA MET A 9 -3.58 -5.72 -9.55
C MET A 9 -3.37 -4.36 -10.24
N TYR A 10 -4.46 -3.79 -10.75
CA TYR A 10 -4.46 -2.45 -11.32
C TYR A 10 -4.69 -1.40 -10.22
N ILE A 11 -3.81 -0.40 -10.16
CA ILE A 11 -3.78 0.58 -9.06
C ILE A 11 -3.96 2.00 -9.64
N ASN A 12 -5.03 2.66 -9.22
CA ASN A 12 -5.23 4.10 -9.36
C ASN A 12 -5.81 4.63 -8.04
N SER A 13 -4.95 5.09 -7.13
CA SER A 13 -5.38 5.45 -5.78
C SER A 13 -4.51 6.55 -5.15
N PRO A 14 -5.13 7.52 -4.44
CA PRO A 14 -4.43 8.52 -3.65
C PRO A 14 -3.87 7.97 -2.32
N GLY A 15 -4.11 6.70 -2.00
CA GLY A 15 -3.79 6.10 -0.71
C GLY A 15 -5.02 5.95 0.18
N GLY A 16 -4.82 5.93 1.49
CA GLY A 16 -5.90 5.72 2.46
C GLY A 16 -5.38 5.27 3.82
N SER A 17 -6.18 4.49 4.54
CA SER A 17 -5.81 3.94 5.84
C SER A 17 -4.58 3.03 5.76
N VAL A 18 -3.60 3.26 6.66
CA VAL A 18 -2.38 2.44 6.79
C VAL A 18 -2.72 0.99 7.11
N SER A 19 -3.59 0.74 8.09
CA SER A 19 -3.96 -0.62 8.49
C SER A 19 -4.69 -1.39 7.39
N ALA A 20 -5.58 -0.72 6.65
CA ALA A 20 -6.25 -1.33 5.51
C ALA A 20 -5.26 -1.66 4.37
N GLY A 21 -4.30 -0.78 4.11
CA GLY A 21 -3.25 -1.04 3.14
C GLY A 21 -2.33 -2.19 3.56
N LEU A 22 -1.98 -2.29 4.85
CA LEU A 22 -1.19 -3.41 5.37
C LEU A 22 -1.93 -4.74 5.26
N ALA A 23 -3.25 -4.77 5.47
CA ALA A 23 -4.03 -6.00 5.26
C ALA A 23 -3.98 -6.48 3.80
N ILE A 24 -4.01 -5.56 2.82
CA ILE A 24 -3.83 -5.89 1.41
C ILE A 24 -2.41 -6.36 1.14
N TYR A 25 -1.40 -5.66 1.68
CA TYR A 25 0.00 -6.02 1.55
C TYR A 25 0.27 -7.44 2.06
N ASP A 26 -0.23 -7.79 3.25
CA ASP A 26 -0.06 -9.12 3.83
C ASP A 26 -0.76 -10.17 2.98
N THR A 27 -1.95 -9.86 2.46
CA THR A 27 -2.68 -10.76 1.56
C THR A 27 -1.90 -11.02 0.27
N MET A 28 -1.27 -9.99 -0.32
CA MET A 28 -0.42 -10.15 -1.51
C MET A 28 0.76 -11.10 -1.27
N ASN A 29 1.31 -11.12 -0.06
CA ASN A 29 2.42 -12.01 0.32
C ASN A 29 1.95 -13.39 0.82
N PHE A 30 0.70 -13.51 1.26
CA PHE A 30 0.12 -14.74 1.76
C PHE A 30 -0.35 -15.68 0.64
N VAL A 31 -0.81 -15.13 -0.49
CA VAL A 31 -1.25 -15.92 -1.63
C VAL A 31 -0.07 -16.57 -2.35
N ASN A 32 -0.27 -17.79 -2.88
CA ASN A 32 0.77 -18.52 -3.60
C ASN A 32 1.09 -17.90 -4.97
N ALA A 33 0.09 -17.30 -5.63
CA ALA A 33 0.24 -16.71 -6.94
C ALA A 33 1.12 -15.45 -6.91
N ASP A 34 1.94 -15.27 -7.94
CA ASP A 34 2.64 -14.02 -8.15
C ASP A 34 1.65 -12.86 -8.39
N VAL A 35 1.84 -11.75 -7.68
CA VAL A 35 1.02 -10.55 -7.83
C VAL A 35 1.72 -9.54 -8.72
N GLN A 36 1.19 -9.32 -9.91
CA GLN A 36 1.62 -8.25 -10.80
C GLN A 36 0.91 -6.95 -10.46
N THR A 37 1.66 -5.88 -10.23
CA THR A 37 1.09 -4.55 -9.97
C THR A 37 1.24 -3.65 -11.19
N ILE A 38 0.16 -2.94 -11.54
CA ILE A 38 0.13 -2.07 -12.71
C ILE A 38 -0.48 -0.73 -12.29
N VAL A 39 0.34 0.30 -12.18
CA VAL A 39 -0.14 1.65 -11.85
C VAL A 39 -0.70 2.32 -13.10
N MET A 40 -1.93 2.83 -12.99
CA MET A 40 -2.64 3.59 -14.00
C MET A 40 -3.10 4.91 -13.39
N GLY A 41 -2.59 6.05 -13.88
CA GLY A 41 -2.90 7.34 -13.25
C GLY A 41 -2.00 7.63 -12.05
N MET A 42 -2.37 7.19 -10.85
CA MET A 42 -1.59 7.49 -9.63
C MET A 42 -1.50 6.31 -8.65
N ALA A 43 -0.36 6.18 -7.98
CA ALA A 43 -0.23 5.42 -6.75
C ALA A 43 0.46 6.31 -5.69
N ALA A 44 -0.32 6.87 -4.77
CA ALA A 44 0.18 7.72 -3.70
C ALA A 44 0.04 7.07 -2.31
N SER A 45 0.95 7.40 -1.39
CA SER A 45 0.88 6.96 0.01
C SER A 45 0.79 5.42 0.12
N MET A 46 -0.18 4.86 0.85
CA MET A 46 -0.34 3.40 0.91
C MET A 46 -0.52 2.73 -0.45
N ALA A 47 -1.04 3.41 -1.48
CA ALA A 47 -1.13 2.84 -2.80
C ALA A 47 0.26 2.67 -3.46
N SER A 48 1.22 3.55 -3.19
CA SER A 48 2.60 3.38 -3.67
C SER A 48 3.27 2.20 -2.99
N VAL A 49 3.00 1.99 -1.69
CA VAL A 49 3.48 0.80 -0.95
C VAL A 49 2.98 -0.47 -1.65
N LEU A 50 1.67 -0.57 -1.91
CA LEU A 50 1.07 -1.70 -2.62
C LEU A 50 1.63 -1.87 -4.04
N ALA A 51 1.80 -0.78 -4.78
CA ALA A 51 2.40 -0.82 -6.11
C ALA A 51 3.82 -1.42 -6.08
N THR A 52 4.60 -1.12 -5.04
CA THR A 52 5.95 -1.68 -4.87
C THR A 52 5.98 -3.09 -4.29
N ALA A 53 4.87 -3.56 -3.70
CA ALA A 53 4.75 -4.86 -3.04
C ALA A 53 4.48 -6.03 -4.00
N GLY A 54 4.19 -5.76 -5.28
CA GLY A 54 4.06 -6.81 -6.29
C GLY A 54 5.34 -7.63 -6.46
N THR A 55 5.23 -8.83 -7.05
CA THR A 55 6.35 -9.74 -7.29
C THR A 55 7.50 -9.01 -8.00
N LYS A 56 8.74 -9.26 -7.54
CA LYS A 56 9.95 -8.67 -8.13
C LYS A 56 10.00 -8.92 -9.64
N GLY A 57 10.19 -7.85 -10.41
CA GLY A 57 10.20 -7.90 -11.88
C GLY A 57 8.83 -7.84 -12.55
N LYS A 58 7.73 -7.87 -11.77
CA LYS A 58 6.34 -7.78 -12.25
C LYS A 58 5.60 -6.54 -11.71
N ARG A 59 6.33 -5.44 -11.55
CA ARG A 59 5.81 -4.16 -11.05
C ARG A 59 5.93 -3.12 -12.14
N PHE A 60 4.80 -2.62 -12.61
CA PHE A 60 4.72 -1.76 -13.79
C PHE A 60 3.96 -0.48 -13.50
N ALA A 61 4.24 0.56 -14.27
CA ALA A 61 3.51 1.81 -14.29
C ALA A 61 3.37 2.27 -15.74
N LEU A 62 2.24 2.88 -16.08
CA LEU A 62 2.09 3.50 -17.39
C LEU A 62 2.99 4.75 -17.52
N PRO A 63 3.32 5.19 -18.75
CA PRO A 63 4.31 6.26 -18.96
C PRO A 63 4.00 7.60 -18.28
N ASN A 64 2.72 7.88 -18.02
CA ASN A 64 2.26 9.13 -17.39
C ASN A 64 1.77 8.92 -15.95
N SER A 65 2.05 7.77 -15.35
CA SER A 65 1.64 7.49 -13.98
C SER A 65 2.49 8.25 -12.96
N GLU A 66 1.85 8.75 -11.92
CA GLU A 66 2.51 9.42 -10.80
C GLU A 66 2.65 8.48 -9.61
N ILE A 67 3.85 8.44 -9.02
CA ILE A 67 4.14 7.73 -7.78
C ILE A 67 4.53 8.75 -6.72
N MET A 68 3.81 8.78 -5.61
CA MET A 68 4.06 9.74 -4.53
C MET A 68 4.17 9.01 -3.20
N ILE A 69 5.24 9.28 -2.45
CA ILE A 69 5.45 8.77 -1.09
C ILE A 69 5.45 9.94 -0.10
N HIS A 70 4.91 9.69 1.09
CA HIS A 70 5.03 10.60 2.22
C HIS A 70 4.93 9.80 3.52
N GLN A 71 5.45 10.35 4.61
CA GLN A 71 5.32 9.77 5.95
C GLN A 71 3.84 9.65 6.36
N PRO A 72 3.45 8.65 7.19
CA PRO A 72 2.07 8.50 7.65
C PRO A 72 1.49 9.79 8.25
N LEU A 73 0.20 9.99 8.04
CA LEU A 73 -0.54 11.08 8.66
C LEU A 73 -1.36 10.51 9.82
N GLY A 74 -1.33 11.18 10.96
CA GLY A 74 -2.12 10.81 12.13
C GLY A 74 -2.42 12.02 13.01
N GLY A 75 -3.22 11.81 14.04
CA GLY A 75 -3.59 12.82 15.01
C GLY A 75 -4.01 12.17 16.32
N ALA A 76 -3.83 12.89 17.42
CA ALA A 76 -4.17 12.43 18.76
C ALA A 76 -4.87 13.54 19.55
N GLN A 77 -5.85 13.17 20.36
CA GLN A 77 -6.55 14.05 21.28
C GLN A 77 -6.89 13.26 22.55
N GLY A 78 -6.65 13.84 23.73
CA GLY A 78 -6.88 13.14 24.99
C GLY A 78 -5.97 13.66 26.10
N GLN A 79 -5.82 12.85 27.15
CA GLN A 79 -4.84 13.10 28.22
C GLN A 79 -3.41 13.08 27.67
N SER A 80 -2.46 13.67 28.40
CA SER A 80 -1.05 13.72 27.99
C SER A 80 -0.49 12.33 27.68
N THR A 81 -0.85 11.33 28.48
CA THR A 81 -0.45 9.92 28.27
C THR A 81 -1.02 9.35 26.99
N GLU A 82 -2.29 9.63 26.67
CA GLU A 82 -2.94 9.14 25.44
C GLU A 82 -2.33 9.79 24.19
N ILE A 83 -2.05 11.11 24.25
CA ILE A 83 -1.34 11.82 23.18
C ILE A 83 0.05 11.23 22.97
N GLN A 84 0.79 10.96 24.06
CA GLN A 84 2.12 10.37 23.96
C GLN A 84 2.08 8.96 23.33
N ILE A 85 1.19 8.09 23.79
CA ILE A 85 1.03 6.72 23.23
C ILE A 85 0.70 6.78 21.73
N ALA A 86 -0.23 7.65 21.34
CA ALA A 86 -0.61 7.78 19.93
C ALA A 86 0.51 8.37 19.07
N ALA A 87 1.26 9.35 19.59
CA ALA A 87 2.42 9.90 18.91
C ALA A 87 3.52 8.85 18.72
N GLU A 88 3.83 8.06 19.75
CA GLU A 88 4.80 6.95 19.67
C GLU A 88 4.37 5.88 18.65
N HIS A 89 3.07 5.66 18.46
CA HIS A 89 2.56 4.70 17.47
C HIS A 89 2.58 5.23 16.01
N ILE A 90 2.62 6.55 15.80
CA ILE A 90 2.68 7.17 14.45
C ILE A 90 4.12 7.34 13.94
N LEU A 91 5.07 7.55 14.86
CA LEU A 91 6.50 7.72 14.57
C LEU A 91 7.16 6.43 14.06
#